data_AF-A0A2G9TWU7-F1
#
_entry.id   AF-A0A2G9TWU7-F1
#
_cell.length_a   1.000
_cell.length_b   1.000
_cell.length_c   1.000
_cell.angle_alpha   90.00
_cell.angle_beta   90.00
_cell.angle_gamma   90.00
#
_symmetry.space_group_name_H-M   'P 1'
#
loop_
_entity.id
_entity.type
_entity.pdbx_description
1 polymer ?
#
loop_
_entity_poly.entity_id
_entity_poly.type
_entity_poly.pdbx_seq_one_letter_code
_entity_poly.pdbx_strand_id
1 'polypeptide(L)'
;LKLFNITRTFRIIPSVGVDENLKAESNPFLSGGISHATISQTVMAAVDEITAPKRPHMFSMTNAHGKVATMTLFKKTFRLGEDILGILSFEEADVPCVQYSVHLETVEQLAEDVVGEHGEVKTEGMSNTTVHSNDYVVCAFASDSSFRLSIPMHASPTFHTDTVHLKWRLRFEFVTSAPLINVVYGEVCKAPIG
;
A
#
# COMPACT_ATOMS: atom_id res chain seq x y z
N LEU A 1 3.03 -25.78 3.09
CA LEU A 1 2.82 -24.32 3.14
C LEU A 1 2.37 -23.88 1.75
N LYS A 2 1.36 -23.01 1.62
CA LYS A 2 0.92 -22.45 0.33
C LYS A 2 1.24 -20.96 0.29
N LEU A 3 1.72 -20.49 -0.85
CA LEU A 3 1.98 -19.08 -1.12
C LEU A 3 0.88 -18.53 -2.02
N PHE A 4 0.33 -17.38 -1.69
CA PHE A 4 -0.53 -16.61 -2.59
C PHE A 4 -0.26 -15.13 -2.41
N ASN A 5 -0.57 -14.33 -3.44
CA ASN A 5 -0.38 -12.88 -3.39
C ASN A 5 -1.70 -12.12 -3.58
N ILE A 6 -1.79 -10.94 -2.96
CA ILE A 6 -2.89 -9.99 -3.18
C ILE A 6 -2.30 -8.61 -3.38
N THR A 7 -2.86 -7.88 -4.34
CA THR A 7 -2.45 -6.51 -4.61
C THR A 7 -3.55 -5.48 -4.33
N ARG A 8 -3.15 -4.32 -3.81
CA ARG A 8 -4.04 -3.18 -3.54
C ARG A 8 -3.42 -1.88 -4.00
N THR A 9 -4.12 -1.17 -4.88
CA THR A 9 -3.68 0.13 -5.39
C THR A 9 -4.15 1.26 -4.50
N PHE A 10 -3.35 2.31 -4.41
CA PHE A 10 -3.66 3.53 -3.68
C PHE A 10 -2.96 4.72 -4.33
N ARG A 11 -3.28 5.93 -3.88
CA ARG A 11 -2.75 7.15 -4.50
C ARG A 11 -1.61 7.72 -3.66
N ILE A 12 -0.51 8.05 -4.32
CA ILE A 12 0.57 8.86 -3.75
C ILE A 12 0.62 10.21 -4.45
N ILE A 13 0.64 11.29 -3.68
CA ILE A 13 0.75 12.65 -4.17
C ILE A 13 2.12 13.25 -3.82
N PRO A 14 2.57 14.33 -4.49
CA PRO A 14 3.83 14.99 -4.16
C PRO A 14 3.94 15.37 -2.68
N SER A 15 5.17 15.42 -2.15
CA SER A 15 5.41 16.02 -0.83
C SER A 15 4.95 17.48 -0.84
N VAL A 16 4.33 17.93 0.25
CA VAL A 16 4.14 19.37 0.46
C VAL A 16 5.53 19.97 0.65
N GLY A 17 5.96 20.82 -0.26
CA GLY A 17 7.12 21.67 -0.01
C GLY A 17 6.75 22.59 1.15
N VAL A 18 7.40 22.42 2.30
CA VAL A 18 7.59 23.56 3.19
C VAL A 18 8.66 24.37 2.48
N ASP A 19 8.25 25.36 1.69
CA ASP A 19 9.18 26.28 1.06
C ASP A 19 9.85 27.08 2.19
N GLU A 20 11.02 26.63 2.65
CA GLU A 20 11.89 27.44 3.50
C GLU A 20 12.43 28.58 2.65
N ASN A 21 11.64 29.66 2.59
CA ASN A 21 12.07 31.02 2.26
C ASN A 21 13.11 31.12 1.14
N LEU A 22 12.78 30.66 -0.06
CA LEU A 22 13.41 31.20 -1.26
C LEU A 22 12.74 32.53 -1.54
N LYS A 23 13.48 33.63 -1.33
CA LYS A 23 13.07 34.98 -1.74
C LYS A 23 12.56 34.89 -3.18
N ALA A 24 11.24 34.98 -3.35
CA ALA A 24 10.63 34.99 -4.66
C ALA A 24 11.15 36.23 -5.40
N GLU A 25 12.01 36.03 -6.40
CA GLU A 25 12.26 37.07 -7.38
C GLU A 25 10.93 37.36 -8.07
N SER A 26 10.50 38.63 -7.97
CA SER A 26 9.19 39.10 -8.42
C SER A 26 9.04 38.86 -9.92
N ASN A 27 8.38 37.77 -10.29
CA ASN A 27 8.14 37.40 -11.66
C ASN A 27 6.92 38.19 -12.19
N PRO A 28 7.11 39.11 -13.17
CA PRO A 28 6.05 40.00 -13.63
C PRO A 28 4.94 39.30 -14.43
N PHE A 29 5.10 38.02 -14.78
CA PHE A 29 4.06 37.22 -15.46
C PHE A 29 2.98 36.68 -14.50
N LEU A 30 3.20 36.73 -13.18
CA LEU A 30 2.24 36.29 -12.16
C LEU A 30 1.46 37.49 -11.58
N SER A 31 0.79 38.23 -12.45
CA SER A 31 -0.12 39.30 -12.05
C SER A 31 -1.41 38.70 -11.48
N GLY A 32 -1.36 38.29 -10.21
CA GLY A 32 -2.50 37.72 -9.48
C GLY A 32 -2.02 36.73 -8.43
N GLY A 33 -1.61 37.21 -7.25
CA GLY A 33 -1.09 36.38 -6.18
C GLY A 33 -2.12 35.33 -5.75
N ILE A 34 -1.83 34.06 -6.00
CA ILE A 34 -2.46 32.97 -5.24
C ILE A 34 -1.94 33.14 -3.82
N SER A 35 -2.79 33.60 -2.90
CA SER A 35 -2.42 33.75 -1.49
C SER A 35 -1.93 32.39 -0.99
N HIS A 36 -0.62 32.27 -0.75
CA HIS A 36 -0.06 31.05 -0.19
C HIS A 36 -0.69 30.83 1.19
N ALA A 37 -1.04 29.58 1.52
CA ALA A 37 -1.64 29.26 2.79
C ALA A 37 -0.71 29.73 3.92
N THR A 38 -1.27 30.49 4.87
CA THR A 38 -0.53 30.95 6.06
C THR A 38 -0.14 29.73 6.89
N ILE A 39 0.96 29.80 7.65
CA ILE A 39 1.39 28.73 8.57
C ILE A 39 0.23 28.22 9.42
N SER A 40 -0.59 29.14 9.97
CA SER A 40 -1.79 28.80 10.74
C SER A 40 -2.80 27.98 9.93
N GLN A 41 -3.02 28.31 8.65
CA GLN A 41 -3.93 27.56 7.77
C GLN A 41 -3.38 26.16 7.47
N THR A 42 -2.07 26.02 7.26
CA THR A 42 -1.43 24.72 7.05
C THR A 42 -1.50 23.86 8.30
N VAL A 43 -1.24 24.44 9.49
CA VAL A 43 -1.35 23.75 10.78
C VAL A 43 -2.80 23.33 11.03
N MET A 44 -3.77 24.22 10.80
CA MET A 44 -5.19 23.90 10.97
C MET A 44 -5.65 22.81 10.00
N ALA A 45 -5.20 22.83 8.74
CA ALA A 45 -5.49 21.77 7.77
C ALA A 45 -4.87 20.42 8.18
N ALA A 46 -3.66 20.43 8.74
CA ALA A 46 -3.04 19.22 9.28
C ALA A 46 -3.79 18.68 10.51
N VAL A 47 -4.21 19.56 11.43
CA VAL A 47 -4.99 19.17 12.61
C VAL A 47 -6.35 18.61 12.20
N ASP A 48 -7.05 19.27 11.29
CA ASP A 48 -8.34 18.81 10.77
C ASP A 48 -8.20 17.46 10.03
N GLU A 49 -7.11 17.27 9.28
CA GLU A 49 -6.78 15.98 8.69
C GLU A 49 -6.53 14.89 9.76
N ILE A 50 -5.91 15.22 10.89
CA ILE A 50 -5.65 14.27 12.00
C ILE A 50 -6.93 13.93 12.76
N THR A 51 -7.77 14.93 13.05
CA THR A 51 -8.95 14.79 13.92
C THR A 51 -10.22 14.42 13.17
N ALA A 52 -10.22 14.49 11.83
CA ALA A 52 -11.36 14.08 11.02
C ALA A 52 -11.80 12.63 11.36
N PRO A 53 -13.09 12.36 11.57
CA PRO A 53 -13.60 11.01 11.76
C PRO A 53 -13.36 10.18 10.49
N LYS A 54 -12.27 9.42 10.47
CA LYS A 54 -11.90 8.57 9.33
C LYS A 54 -12.43 7.17 9.56
N ARG A 55 -13.32 6.71 8.67
CA ARG A 55 -13.69 5.29 8.62
C ARG A 55 -12.49 4.50 8.10
N PRO A 56 -11.99 3.49 8.83
CA PRO A 56 -10.91 2.65 8.36
C PRO A 56 -11.32 1.94 7.06
N HIS A 57 -10.38 1.81 6.13
CA HIS A 57 -10.56 1.02 4.93
C HIS A 57 -10.16 -0.43 5.19
N MET A 58 -11.16 -1.30 5.28
CA MET A 58 -10.98 -2.72 5.51
C MET A 58 -11.04 -3.50 4.19
N PHE A 59 -10.18 -4.49 4.05
CA PHE A 59 -10.07 -5.34 2.87
C PHE A 59 -9.91 -6.80 3.28
N SER A 60 -10.81 -7.66 2.83
CA SER A 60 -10.66 -9.10 3.04
C SER A 60 -9.56 -9.66 2.12
N MET A 61 -8.64 -10.41 2.71
CA MET A 61 -7.54 -11.11 2.06
C MET A 61 -7.90 -12.59 2.02
N THR A 62 -8.33 -13.09 0.86
CA THR A 62 -8.83 -14.46 0.68
C THR A 62 -7.96 -15.27 -0.27
N ASN A 63 -7.92 -16.58 -0.05
CA ASN A 63 -7.37 -17.58 -0.97
C ASN A 63 -8.51 -18.54 -1.38
N ALA A 64 -8.25 -19.47 -2.29
CA ALA A 64 -9.14 -20.55 -2.70
C ALA A 64 -9.67 -21.41 -1.52
N HIS A 65 -9.02 -21.36 -0.36
CA HIS A 65 -9.40 -22.11 0.85
C HIS A 65 -10.19 -21.27 1.87
N GLY A 66 -10.42 -19.99 1.61
CA GLY A 66 -11.15 -19.08 2.51
C GLY A 66 -10.39 -17.80 2.87
N LYS A 67 -10.91 -17.07 3.85
CA LYS A 67 -10.32 -15.84 4.38
C LYS A 67 -9.04 -16.14 5.14
N VAL A 68 -7.99 -15.40 4.83
CA VAL A 68 -6.68 -15.50 5.49
C VAL A 68 -6.51 -14.38 6.50
N ALA A 69 -6.90 -13.16 6.14
CA ALA A 69 -6.82 -12.01 7.02
C ALA A 69 -7.77 -10.90 6.58
N THR A 70 -7.96 -9.90 7.43
CA THR A 70 -8.57 -8.61 7.08
C THR A 70 -7.51 -7.52 7.23
N MET A 71 -7.17 -6.84 6.13
CA MET A 71 -6.27 -5.70 6.14
C MET A 71 -7.03 -4.41 6.41
N THR A 72 -6.51 -3.56 7.28
CA THR A 72 -7.04 -2.24 7.58
C THR A 72 -6.01 -1.15 7.25
N LEU A 73 -6.43 -0.15 6.49
CA LEU A 73 -5.68 1.09 6.23
C LEU A 73 -6.50 2.32 6.68
N PHE A 74 -5.85 3.27 7.35
CA PHE A 74 -6.52 4.47 7.86
C PHE A 74 -6.65 5.60 6.82
N LYS A 75 -5.93 5.50 5.70
CA LYS A 75 -6.08 6.38 4.53
C LYS A 75 -5.71 5.66 3.23
N LYS A 76 -6.21 6.20 2.12
CA LYS A 76 -5.94 5.70 0.74
C LYS A 76 -5.10 6.65 -0.11
N THR A 77 -4.80 7.84 0.43
CA THR A 77 -3.96 8.84 -0.22
C THR A 77 -2.80 9.12 0.71
N PHE A 78 -1.58 8.93 0.21
CA PHE A 78 -0.33 9.19 0.93
C PHE A 78 0.49 10.23 0.19
N ARG A 79 1.48 10.82 0.87
CA ARG A 79 2.46 11.73 0.28
C ARG A 79 3.82 11.05 0.19
N LEU A 80 4.65 11.48 -0.75
CA LEU A 80 6.06 11.10 -0.78
C LEU A 80 6.73 11.48 0.56
N GLY A 81 7.53 10.58 1.11
CA GLY A 81 8.16 10.74 2.43
C GLY A 81 7.30 10.31 3.63
N GLU A 82 6.05 9.90 3.43
CA GLU A 82 5.22 9.34 4.50
C GLU A 82 5.46 7.84 4.72
N ASP A 83 5.02 7.34 5.86
CA ASP A 83 4.90 5.90 6.13
C ASP A 83 3.47 5.41 5.93
N ILE A 84 3.35 4.26 5.28
CA ILE A 84 2.11 3.49 5.20
C ILE A 84 2.04 2.58 6.42
N LEU A 85 1.01 2.76 7.24
CA LEU A 85 0.70 1.90 8.37
C LEU A 85 -0.55 1.11 8.07
N GLY A 86 -0.47 -0.21 8.26
CA GLY A 86 -1.62 -1.10 8.13
C GLY A 86 -1.65 -2.17 9.21
N ILE A 87 -2.84 -2.68 9.46
CA ILE A 87 -3.10 -3.75 10.42
C ILE A 87 -3.67 -4.94 9.65
N LEU A 88 -3.23 -6.15 10.00
CA LEU A 88 -3.83 -7.41 9.57
C LEU A 88 -4.46 -8.07 10.78
N SER A 89 -5.76 -8.36 10.71
CA SER A 89 -6.48 -9.16 11.70
C SER A 89 -6.71 -10.57 11.15
N PHE A 90 -6.45 -11.58 11.99
CA PHE A 90 -6.62 -13.00 11.71
C PHE A 90 -7.77 -13.64 12.51
N GLU A 91 -8.49 -12.86 13.34
CA GLU A 91 -9.49 -13.38 14.29
C GLU A 91 -10.63 -14.20 13.63
N GLU A 92 -11.00 -13.86 12.41
CA GLU A 92 -12.04 -14.55 11.64
C GLU A 92 -11.47 -15.31 10.42
N ALA A 93 -10.18 -15.67 10.45
CA ALA A 93 -9.56 -16.37 9.33
C ALA A 93 -9.99 -17.83 9.24
N ASP A 94 -10.41 -18.26 8.05
CA ASP A 94 -10.67 -19.67 7.72
C ASP A 94 -9.36 -20.45 7.52
N VAL A 95 -8.31 -19.75 7.11
CA VAL A 95 -7.01 -20.33 6.74
C VAL A 95 -5.91 -19.74 7.64
N PRO A 96 -5.19 -20.57 8.41
CA PRO A 96 -4.11 -20.08 9.26
C PRO A 96 -2.95 -19.50 8.44
N CYS A 97 -2.51 -18.30 8.84
CA CYS A 97 -1.33 -17.65 8.30
C CYS A 97 -0.13 -17.86 9.23
N VAL A 98 1.02 -18.23 8.67
CA VAL A 98 2.26 -18.47 9.42
C VAL A 98 3.19 -17.26 9.31
N GLN A 99 3.25 -16.67 8.12
CA GLN A 99 4.08 -15.52 7.80
C GLN A 99 3.44 -14.74 6.66
N TYR A 100 3.67 -13.43 6.62
CA TYR A 100 3.42 -12.63 5.43
C TYR A 100 4.61 -11.72 5.11
N SER A 101 4.67 -11.31 3.85
CA SER A 101 5.47 -10.20 3.37
C SER A 101 4.55 -9.15 2.76
N VAL A 102 4.94 -7.88 2.86
CA VAL A 102 4.26 -6.79 2.18
C VAL A 102 5.29 -5.92 1.47
N HIS A 103 5.02 -5.60 0.22
CA HIS A 103 5.92 -4.85 -0.65
C HIS A 103 5.20 -3.60 -1.16
N LEU A 104 5.88 -2.46 -1.05
CA LEU A 104 5.47 -1.20 -1.64
C LEU A 104 6.03 -1.12 -3.06
N GLU A 105 5.17 -1.03 -4.06
CA GLU A 105 5.56 -1.11 -5.46
C GLU A 105 4.98 0.04 -6.29
N THR A 106 5.72 0.46 -7.31
CA THR A 106 5.19 1.21 -8.44
C THR A 106 5.02 0.31 -9.64
N VAL A 107 3.92 0.48 -10.35
CA VAL A 107 3.61 -0.19 -11.61
C VAL A 107 3.48 0.88 -12.69
N GLU A 108 4.43 0.92 -13.60
CA GLU A 108 4.39 1.75 -14.81
C GLU A 108 3.79 0.93 -15.94
N GLN A 109 2.73 1.43 -16.57
CA GLN A 109 2.00 0.73 -17.62
C GLN A 109 1.73 1.69 -18.78
N LEU A 110 1.99 1.26 -20.02
CA LEU A 110 1.57 2.01 -21.21
C LEU A 110 0.04 2.05 -21.32
N ALA A 111 -0.50 3.20 -21.71
CA ALA A 111 -1.88 3.32 -22.15
C ALA A 111 -2.01 2.61 -23.50
N GLU A 112 -2.99 1.72 -23.63
CA GLU A 112 -3.27 0.95 -24.84
C GLU A 112 -3.80 1.88 -25.94
N ASP A 113 -2.91 2.59 -26.65
CA ASP A 113 -3.24 3.31 -27.89
C ASP A 113 -1.98 3.75 -28.69
N VAL A 114 -0.92 2.93 -28.72
CA VAL A 114 0.20 3.16 -29.65
C VAL A 114 0.10 2.17 -30.80
N VAL A 115 -0.62 2.58 -31.85
CA VAL A 115 -0.65 1.89 -33.15
C VAL A 115 0.73 2.03 -33.80
N GLY A 116 1.46 0.94 -33.95
CA GLY A 116 2.72 0.94 -34.72
C GLY A 116 2.47 1.20 -36.20
N GLU A 117 3.39 1.92 -36.88
CA GLU A 117 3.32 2.26 -38.32
C GLU A 117 3.15 1.06 -39.27
N HIS A 118 3.28 -0.18 -38.79
CA HIS A 118 3.27 -1.40 -39.59
C HIS A 118 2.03 -2.30 -39.37
N GLY A 119 1.01 -1.84 -38.65
CA GLY A 119 -0.26 -2.57 -38.53
C GLY A 119 -0.20 -3.86 -37.70
N GLU A 120 0.92 -4.14 -37.03
CA GLU A 120 1.01 -5.20 -36.02
C GLU A 120 0.58 -4.64 -34.64
N VAL A 121 -0.64 -4.99 -34.21
CA VAL A 121 -1.10 -4.71 -32.84
C VAL A 121 -0.45 -5.73 -31.90
N LYS A 122 0.62 -5.32 -31.23
CA LYS A 122 1.12 -6.00 -30.03
C LYS A 122 1.01 -5.04 -28.85
N THR A 123 -0.22 -4.84 -28.40
CA THR A 123 -0.53 -3.94 -27.29
C THR A 123 -1.23 -4.73 -26.20
N GLU A 124 -0.51 -5.68 -25.60
CA GLU A 124 -0.86 -6.17 -24.26
C GLU A 124 0.36 -5.97 -23.35
N GLY A 125 0.25 -5.01 -22.43
CA GLY A 125 0.81 -5.22 -21.09
C GLY A 125 2.31 -5.06 -20.87
N MET A 126 3.03 -4.19 -21.60
CA MET A 126 4.37 -3.80 -21.14
C MET A 126 4.25 -2.97 -19.86
N SER A 127 4.48 -3.64 -18.74
CA SER A 127 4.36 -3.09 -17.39
C SER A 127 5.67 -3.27 -16.65
N ASN A 128 6.29 -2.18 -16.18
CA ASN A 128 7.47 -2.24 -15.34
C ASN A 128 7.06 -2.11 -13.86
N THR A 129 7.57 -3.00 -13.00
CA THR A 129 7.29 -2.96 -11.56
C THR A 129 8.58 -2.73 -10.79
N THR A 130 8.55 -1.77 -9.87
CA THR A 130 9.69 -1.46 -8.99
C THR A 130 9.26 -1.53 -7.54
N VAL A 131 10.01 -2.28 -6.72
CA VAL A 131 9.82 -2.37 -5.28
C VAL A 131 10.61 -1.26 -4.60
N HIS A 132 9.97 -0.52 -3.70
CA HIS A 132 10.54 0.63 -2.99
C HIS A 132 10.87 0.33 -1.53
N SER A 133 10.00 -0.44 -0.87
CA SER A 133 10.19 -0.89 0.51
C SER A 133 9.39 -2.16 0.76
N ASN A 134 9.76 -2.90 1.80
CA ASN A 134 9.09 -4.14 2.17
C ASN A 134 9.21 -4.41 3.67
N ASP A 135 8.31 -5.24 4.18
CA ASP A 135 8.30 -5.71 5.56
C ASP A 135 7.98 -7.21 5.60
N TYR A 136 8.55 -7.93 6.57
CA TYR A 136 8.40 -9.38 6.72
C TYR A 136 8.03 -9.71 8.15
N VAL A 137 6.90 -10.41 8.33
CA VAL A 137 6.37 -10.67 9.67
C VAL A 137 5.95 -12.13 9.80
N VAL A 138 6.50 -12.78 10.82
CA VAL A 138 6.02 -14.09 11.30
C VAL A 138 4.82 -13.84 12.21
N CYS A 139 3.68 -14.46 11.88
CA CYS A 139 2.39 -14.21 12.54
C CYS A 139 1.70 -15.53 12.95
N ALA A 140 2.45 -16.62 13.04
CA ALA A 140 1.93 -17.88 13.55
C ALA A 140 1.29 -17.68 14.93
N PHE A 141 0.02 -18.08 15.07
CA PHE A 141 -0.78 -17.96 16.30
C PHE A 141 -1.10 -16.53 16.75
N ALA A 142 -0.82 -15.50 15.95
CA ALA A 142 -1.20 -14.14 16.26
C ALA A 142 -2.66 -13.86 15.89
N SER A 143 -3.39 -13.14 16.76
CA SER A 143 -4.74 -12.61 16.46
C SER A 143 -4.69 -11.45 15.46
N ASP A 144 -3.61 -10.68 15.52
CA ASP A 144 -3.41 -9.48 14.74
C ASP A 144 -1.90 -9.20 14.56
N SER A 145 -1.61 -8.36 13.56
CA SER A 145 -0.27 -7.90 13.23
C SER A 145 -0.34 -6.54 12.56
N SER A 146 0.79 -5.83 12.51
CA SER A 146 0.90 -4.57 11.79
C SER A 146 2.16 -4.54 10.94
N PHE A 147 2.14 -3.70 9.90
CA PHE A 147 3.29 -3.46 9.03
C PHE A 147 3.51 -1.96 8.85
N ARG A 148 4.75 -1.61 8.50
CA ARG A 148 5.15 -0.23 8.17
C ARG A 148 5.99 -0.21 6.90
N LEU A 149 5.61 0.61 5.94
CA LEU A 149 6.33 0.78 4.68
C LEU A 149 6.59 2.25 4.41
N SER A 150 7.87 2.62 4.33
CA SER A 150 8.27 3.99 4.03
C SER A 150 8.17 4.27 2.54
N ILE A 151 7.56 5.41 2.19
CA ILE A 151 7.46 5.92 0.82
C ILE A 151 8.68 6.79 0.54
N PRO A 152 9.55 6.45 -0.42
CA PRO A 152 10.74 7.25 -0.69
C PRO A 152 10.37 8.67 -1.16
N MET A 153 11.05 9.68 -0.62
CA MET A 153 10.82 11.09 -0.99
C MET A 153 11.19 11.40 -2.46
N HIS A 154 12.14 10.65 -3.02
CA HIS A 154 12.63 10.82 -4.39
C HIS A 154 11.84 10.00 -5.44
N ALA A 155 10.87 9.19 -5.00
CA ALA A 155 10.07 8.39 -5.93
C ALA A 155 9.05 9.26 -6.68
N SER A 156 8.57 8.76 -7.82
CA SER A 156 7.56 9.46 -8.61
C SER A 156 6.16 9.29 -7.98
N PRO A 157 5.38 10.37 -7.80
CA PRO A 157 4.01 10.28 -7.30
C PRO A 157 3.10 9.60 -8.34
N THR A 158 1.87 9.27 -7.96
CA THR A 158 0.87 8.71 -8.89
C THR A 158 0.56 9.72 -9.98
N PHE A 159 0.69 9.32 -11.24
CA PHE A 159 0.31 10.14 -12.39
C PHE A 159 -0.30 9.30 -13.51
N HIS A 160 -1.08 9.98 -14.35
CA HIS A 160 -1.71 9.41 -15.52
C HIS A 160 -1.53 10.39 -16.68
N THR A 161 -0.91 9.94 -17.76
CA THR A 161 -0.86 10.63 -19.06
C THR A 161 -1.57 9.79 -20.11
N ASP A 162 -1.72 10.34 -21.31
CA ASP A 162 -2.33 9.64 -22.45
C ASP A 162 -1.48 8.45 -22.95
N THR A 163 -0.21 8.37 -22.53
CA THR A 163 0.73 7.34 -22.99
C THR A 163 1.15 6.38 -21.87
N VAL A 164 1.24 6.85 -20.63
CA VAL A 164 1.76 6.05 -19.53
C VAL A 164 1.06 6.39 -18.21
N HIS A 165 0.87 5.35 -17.40
CA HIS A 165 0.31 5.45 -16.07
C HIS A 165 1.28 4.90 -15.05
N LEU A 166 1.54 5.65 -13.97
CA LEU A 166 2.29 5.17 -12.82
C LEU A 166 1.36 5.03 -11.62
N LYS A 167 1.14 3.80 -11.18
CA LYS A 167 0.28 3.45 -10.04
C LYS A 167 1.11 2.90 -8.89
N TRP A 168 0.71 3.23 -7.66
CA TRP A 168 1.29 2.64 -6.45
C TRP A 168 0.45 1.49 -5.93
N ARG A 169 1.11 0.44 -5.44
CA ARG A 169 0.50 -0.84 -5.08
C ARG A 169 1.17 -1.44 -3.85
N LEU A 170 0.38 -1.92 -2.90
CA LEU A 170 0.82 -2.89 -1.90
C LEU A 170 0.66 -4.29 -2.48
N ARG A 171 1.74 -5.08 -2.50
CA ARG A 171 1.70 -6.50 -2.83
C ARG A 171 1.97 -7.30 -1.57
N PHE A 172 0.97 -8.04 -1.12
CA PHE A 172 1.09 -8.98 -0.01
C PHE A 172 1.43 -10.35 -0.54
N GLU A 173 2.28 -11.08 0.16
CA GLU A 173 2.44 -12.52 -0.02
C GLU A 173 2.21 -13.21 1.33
N PHE A 174 1.40 -14.25 1.34
CA PHE A 174 1.06 -14.97 2.56
C PHE A 174 1.54 -16.40 2.47
N VAL A 175 2.19 -16.86 3.54
CA VAL A 175 2.55 -18.25 3.75
C VAL A 175 1.50 -18.87 4.66
N THR A 176 0.64 -19.71 4.11
CA THR A 176 -0.41 -20.38 4.89
C THR A 176 -0.08 -21.84 5.17
N SER A 177 -0.60 -22.35 6.28
CA SER A 177 -0.65 -23.80 6.56
C SER A 177 -2.02 -24.36 6.21
N ALA A 178 -2.10 -25.69 6.09
CA ALA A 178 -3.40 -26.33 6.11
C ALA A 178 -4.06 -26.06 7.48
N PRO A 179 -5.39 -25.92 7.55
CA PRO A 179 -6.09 -25.88 8.83
C PRO A 179 -5.63 -27.06 9.68
N LEU A 180 -5.35 -26.83 10.97
CA LEU A 180 -5.01 -27.89 11.91
C LEU A 180 -6.27 -28.72 12.24
N ILE A 181 -6.88 -29.34 11.23
CA ILE A 181 -7.90 -30.37 11.40
C ILE A 181 -7.19 -31.72 11.26
N ASN A 182 -6.46 -32.06 12.33
CA ASN A 182 -6.13 -33.42 12.75
C ASN A 182 -5.63 -33.42 14.21
N VAL A 183 -6.35 -32.72 15.09
CA VAL A 183 -6.57 -33.25 16.45
C VAL A 183 -8.07 -33.41 16.55
N VAL A 184 -8.53 -34.52 15.96
CA VAL A 184 -9.78 -35.17 16.32
C VAL A 184 -9.84 -35.17 17.85
N TYR A 185 -10.91 -34.60 18.43
CA TYR A 185 -11.36 -34.81 19.80
C TYR A 185 -10.30 -35.39 20.76
N GLY A 186 -9.49 -34.52 21.36
CA GLY A 186 -8.75 -34.79 22.58
C GLY A 186 -7.60 -35.77 22.48
N GLU A 187 -6.41 -35.28 22.15
CA GLU A 187 -5.20 -35.77 22.82
C GLU A 187 -4.22 -34.60 22.97
N VAL A 188 -3.99 -34.23 24.23
CA VAL A 188 -2.92 -33.32 24.64
C VAL A 188 -1.61 -34.06 24.40
N CYS A 189 -0.81 -33.61 23.44
CA CYS A 189 0.58 -34.07 23.33
C CYS A 189 1.32 -33.65 24.60
N LYS A 190 1.45 -34.57 25.58
CA LYS A 190 2.41 -34.40 26.68
C LYS A 190 3.83 -34.55 26.11
N ALA A 191 4.69 -33.60 26.44
CA ALA A 191 6.11 -33.68 26.13
C ALA A 191 6.75 -34.92 26.80
N PRO A 192 7.68 -35.62 26.14
CA PRO A 192 8.50 -36.64 26.80
C PRO A 192 9.33 -35.97 27.90
N ILE A 193 9.06 -36.35 29.14
CA ILE A 193 9.99 -36.13 30.25
C ILE A 193 11.16 -37.09 30.06
N GLY A 194 12.30 -36.52 29.64
CA GLY A 194 13.62 -37.13 29.81
C GLY A 194 14.27 -36.62 31.08
#